data_AF-A0A662UBE2-F1
#
_entry.id   AF-A0A662UBE2-F1
#
_cell.length_a   1.000
_cell.length_b   1.000
_cell.length_c   1.000
_cell.angle_alpha   90.00
_cell.angle_beta   90.00
_cell.angle_gamma   90.00
#
_symmetry.space_group_name_H-M   'P 1'
#
loop_
_entity.id
_entity.type
_entity.pdbx_description
1 polymer ?
#
loop_
_entity_poly.entity_id
_entity_poly.type
_entity_poly.pdbx_seq_one_letter_code
_entity_poly.pdbx_strand_id
1 'polypeptide(L)' 'MFKIKAIVTDIDGTLTINREDYRLEIKAIKAIRKAENNGIPIVLVSGNALPVVVSLSTYI' A
#
# COMPACT_ATOMS: atom_id res chain seq x y z
N MET A 1 -14.61 18.81 -10.61
CA MET A 1 -14.28 17.40 -10.28
C MET A 1 -13.09 17.40 -9.35
N PHE A 2 -13.13 16.68 -8.22
CA PHE A 2 -12.01 16.66 -7.26
C PHE A 2 -10.88 15.76 -7.78
N LYS A 3 -9.64 16.25 -7.72
CA LYS A 3 -8.44 15.47 -8.06
C LYS A 3 -7.91 14.80 -6.79
N ILE A 4 -7.74 13.48 -6.82
CA ILE A 4 -7.08 12.74 -5.74
C ILE A 4 -5.63 13.21 -5.65
N LYS A 5 -5.23 13.67 -4.47
CA LYS A 5 -3.88 14.23 -4.23
C LYS A 5 -2.90 13.23 -3.63
N ALA A 6 -3.40 12.20 -2.95
CA ALA A 6 -2.63 11.10 -2.37
C ALA A 6 -3.60 9.98 -1.96
N ILE A 7 -3.07 8.77 -1.78
CA ILE A 7 -3.75 7.64 -1.14
C ILE A 7 -2.90 7.20 0.05
N VAL A 8 -3.54 7.01 1.19
CA VAL A 8 -2.91 6.53 2.42
C VAL A 8 -3.56 5.20 2.77
N THR A 9 -2.76 4.17 3.00
CA THR A 9 -3.28 2.82 3.26
C THR A 9 -2.51 2.12 4.36
N ASP A 10 -3.23 1.31 5.13
CA ASP A 10 -2.64 0.33 6.02
C ASP A 10 -2.10 -0.89 5.25
N ILE A 11 -1.35 -1.77 5.91
CA ILE A 11 -0.75 -2.98 5.35
C ILE A 11 -1.50 -4.23 5.85
N ASP A 12 -1.47 -4.50 7.16
CA ASP A 12 -1.91 -5.79 7.72
C ASP A 12 -3.43 -5.89 7.83
N GLY A 13 -4.02 -6.80 7.07
CA GLY A 13 -5.47 -6.92 6.92
C GLY A 13 -6.08 -5.89 5.96
N THR A 14 -5.24 -5.08 5.28
CA THR A 14 -5.65 -4.08 4.29
C THR A 14 -5.06 -4.37 2.91
N LEU A 15 -3.73 -4.47 2.80
CA LEU A 15 -3.02 -4.91 1.58
C LEU A 15 -2.67 -6.39 1.59
N THR A 16 -2.78 -7.05 2.74
CA THR A 16 -2.70 -8.51 2.84
C THR A 16 -4.04 -9.16 2.53
N ILE A 17 -4.02 -10.46 2.22
CA ILE A 17 -5.23 -11.23 1.85
C ILE A 17 -6.33 -11.09 2.92
N ASN A 18 -5.96 -11.16 4.21
CA ASN A 18 -6.81 -10.84 5.35
C ASN A 18 -5.96 -10.66 6.63
N ARG A 19 -6.59 -10.60 7.81
CA ARG A 19 -5.91 -10.43 9.12
C ARG A 19 -5.17 -11.67 9.62
N GLU A 20 -5.44 -12.85 9.05
CA GLU A 20 -4.83 -14.13 9.42
C GLU A 20 -3.82 -14.60 8.35
N ASP A 21 -3.87 -14.04 7.15
CA ASP A 21 -2.97 -14.31 6.02
C ASP A 21 -2.26 -13.03 5.58
N TYR A 22 -1.00 -12.90 6.01
CA TYR A 22 -0.13 -11.75 5.79
C TYR A 22 0.48 -11.66 4.38
N ARG A 23 0.17 -12.59 3.47
CA ARG A 23 0.61 -12.46 2.08
C ARG A 23 -0.07 -11.26 1.43
N LEU A 24 0.68 -10.49 0.65
CA LEU A 24 0.14 -9.35 -0.08
C LEU A 24 -0.86 -9.80 -1.15
N GLU A 25 -2.01 -9.14 -1.21
CA GLU A 25 -3.01 -9.38 -2.25
C GLU A 25 -2.54 -8.76 -3.58
N ILE A 26 -2.31 -9.62 -4.57
CA ILE A 26 -1.72 -9.22 -5.86
C ILE A 26 -2.56 -8.15 -6.57
N LYS A 27 -3.89 -8.19 -6.44
CA LYS A 27 -4.76 -7.15 -7.02
C LYS A 27 -4.55 -5.79 -6.35
N ALA A 28 -4.35 -5.75 -5.03
CA ALA A 28 -4.09 -4.52 -4.28
C ALA A 28 -2.75 -3.90 -4.71
N ILE A 29 -1.70 -4.72 -4.82
CA ILE A 29 -0.37 -4.29 -5.30
C ILE A 29 -0.43 -3.71 -6.72
N LYS A 30 -1.17 -4.37 -7.63
CA LYS A 30 -1.39 -3.86 -8.99
C LYS A 30 -2.13 -2.52 -8.99
N ALA A 31 -3.08 -2.33 -8.07
CA ALA A 31 -3.82 -1.07 -7.94
C ALA A 31 -2.95 0.07 -7.41
N ILE A 32 -2.08 -0.20 -6.42
CA ILE A 32 -1.07 0.75 -5.91
C ILE A 32 -0.20 1.24 -7.05
N ARG A 33 0.45 0.32 -7.78
CA ARG A 33 1.31 0.66 -8.93
C ARG A 33 0.57 1.45 -9.99
N LYS A 34 -0.69 1.09 -10.27
CA LYS A 34 -1.52 1.84 -11.21
C LYS A 34 -1.74 3.28 -10.73
N ALA A 35 -2.04 3.49 -9.45
CA ALA A 35 -2.23 4.83 -8.90
C ALA A 35 -0.94 5.66 -8.95
N GLU A 36 0.21 5.08 -8.58
CA GLU A 36 1.52 5.73 -8.68
C GLU A 36 1.88 6.12 -10.11
N ASN A 37 1.65 5.20 -11.07
CA ASN A 37 1.86 5.48 -12.50
C ASN A 37 0.96 6.60 -13.03
N ASN A 38 -0.15 6.91 -12.34
CA ASN A 38 -1.01 8.06 -12.65
C ASN A 38 -0.60 9.33 -11.88
N GLY A 39 0.56 9.33 -11.22
CA GLY A 39 1.09 10.46 -10.47
C GLY A 39 0.38 10.70 -9.13
N ILE A 40 -0.29 9.69 -8.59
CA ILE A 40 -0.92 9.77 -7.25
C ILE A 40 0.07 9.22 -6.23
N PRO A 41 0.57 10.03 -5.29
CA PRO A 41 1.43 9.56 -4.20
C PRO A 41 0.72 8.51 -3.34
N ILE A 42 1.46 7.45 -2.99
CA ILE A 42 1.01 6.42 -2.06
C ILE A 42 1.80 6.53 -0.76
N VAL A 43 1.10 6.44 0.38
CA VAL A 43 1.71 6.44 1.71
C VAL A 43 1.26 5.19 2.45
N LEU A 44 2.23 4.36 2.85
CA LEU A 44 1.98 3.21 3.71
C LEU A 44 2.02 3.65 5.18
N VAL A 45 1.00 3.26 5.95
CA VAL A 45 0.90 3.52 7.39
C VAL A 45 0.79 2.16 8.07
N SER A 46 1.59 1.91 9.11
CA SER A 46 1.53 0.62 9.79
C SER A 46 2.07 0.74 11.21
N GLY A 47 1.63 -0.16 12.09
CA GLY A 47 2.21 -0.35 13.42
C GLY A 47 3.49 -1.18 13.44
N ASN A 48 3.92 -1.74 12.29
CA ASN A 48 5.19 -2.44 12.19
C ASN A 48 6.39 -1.50 12.39
N ALA A 49 7.53 -2.08 12.75
CA ALA A 49 8.78 -1.33 12.83
C ALA A 49 9.09 -0.64 11.49
N LEU A 50 9.59 0.61 11.56
CA LEU A 50 9.88 1.43 10.38
C LEU A 50 10.65 0.70 9.26
N PRO A 51 11.67 -0.15 9.54
CA PRO A 51 12.38 -0.86 8.48
C PRO A 51 11.49 -1.79 7.63
N VAL A 52 10.44 -2.37 8.22
CA VAL A 52 9.48 -3.23 7.50
C VAL A 52 8.67 -2.38 6.52
N VAL A 53 8.14 -1.25 6.99
CA VAL A 53 7.30 -0.35 6.19
C VAL A 53 8.10 0.29 5.06
N VAL A 54 9.32 0.74 5.34
CA VAL A 54 10.23 1.33 4.33
C VAL A 54 10.59 0.30 3.27
N SER A 55 10.90 -0.94 3.69
CA SER A 55 11.21 -2.03 2.73
C SER A 55 10.01 -2.30 1.82
N LEU A 56 8.81 -2.44 2.38
CA LEU A 56 7.60 -2.63 1.58
C LEU A 56 7.34 -1.44 0.64
N SER A 57 7.51 -0.19 1.10
CA SER A 57 7.37 1.00 0.24
C SER A 57 8.36 1.06 -0.93
N THR A 58 9.47 0.32 -0.86
CA THR A 58 10.50 0.27 -1.90
C THR A 58 10.21 -0.82 -2.94
N TYR A 59 9.58 -1.93 -2.54
CA TYR A 59 9.42 -3.13 -3.37
C TYR A 59 8.00 -3.37 -3.90
N ILE A 60 6.99 -2.80 -3.24
CA ILE A 60 5.59 -2.81 -3.69
C ILE A 60 5.45 -1.85 -4.86
#